data_AF-A0A4S2KZ06-F1
#
_entry.id   AF-A0A4S2KZ06-F1
#
_cell.length_a   1.000
_cell.length_b   1.000
_cell.length_c   1.000
_cell.angle_alpha   90.00
_cell.angle_beta   90.00
_cell.angle_gamma   90.00
#
_symmetry.space_group_name_H-M   'P 1'
#
loop_
_entity.id
_entity.type
_entity.pdbx_description
1 polymer ?
#
loop_
_entity_poly.entity_id
_entity_poly.type
_entity_poly.pdbx_seq_one_letter_code
_entity_poly.pdbx_strand_id
1 'polypeptide(L)'
;MQLKSNSTNELIKIEIGVFLKAFVEHLETIAGGDGSVKLKNGRILQPRHFMSYSAHDAHVSYILGAMGVLKFEKVPYAGAVLLDLIGPDPPSSLGNYRLRIRYKQGYSDEIGEYRTLPSCPGQEEIEGCPLNLVLQHLEPFLLDAEEYFKLCSELSHNVTDSSNDLQGARPNWRLVCFACVFFLCSN
;
A
#
# COMPACT_ATOMS: atom_id res chain seq x y z
N MET A 1 -28.24 -1.80 13.22
CA MET A 1 -27.99 -2.92 12.30
C MET A 1 -26.47 -3.13 12.26
N GLN A 2 -25.99 -4.32 12.62
CA GLN A 2 -24.56 -4.62 12.74
C GLN A 2 -23.89 -4.57 11.36
N LEU A 3 -22.93 -3.66 11.17
CA LEU A 3 -21.86 -3.86 10.19
C LEU A 3 -21.12 -5.12 10.63
N LYS A 4 -21.43 -6.27 10.00
CA LYS A 4 -20.59 -7.46 10.09
C LYS A 4 -19.17 -7.02 9.75
N SER A 5 -18.23 -7.25 10.65
CA SER A 5 -16.84 -6.83 10.45
C SER A 5 -16.32 -7.41 9.14
N ASN A 6 -16.16 -6.51 8.18
CA ASN A 6 -15.28 -6.62 7.03
C ASN A 6 -13.95 -7.20 7.50
N SER A 7 -13.46 -8.25 6.82
CA SER A 7 -12.16 -8.84 7.13
C SER A 7 -11.07 -7.76 7.09
N THR A 8 -10.00 -7.93 7.87
CA THR A 8 -8.82 -7.04 7.87
C THR A 8 -8.34 -6.72 6.44
N ASN A 9 -8.51 -7.66 5.51
CA ASN A 9 -8.13 -7.51 4.11
C ASN A 9 -9.00 -6.51 3.34
N GLU A 10 -10.32 -6.49 3.55
CA GLU A 10 -11.20 -5.50 2.90
C GLU A 10 -10.87 -4.08 3.34
N LEU A 11 -10.53 -3.92 4.62
CA LEU A 11 -10.16 -2.62 5.16
C LEU A 11 -8.82 -2.15 4.58
N ILE A 12 -7.82 -3.03 4.49
CA ILE A 12 -6.56 -2.75 3.79
C ILE A 12 -6.81 -2.37 2.32
N LYS A 13 -7.67 -3.12 1.62
CA LYS A 13 -8.00 -2.86 0.21
C LYS A 13 -8.61 -1.47 0.02
N ILE A 14 -9.57 -1.08 0.85
CA ILE A 14 -10.22 0.25 0.75
C ILE A 14 -9.24 1.37 1.10
N GLU A 15 -8.44 1.21 2.17
CA GLU A 15 -7.57 2.28 2.67
C GLU A 15 -6.34 2.53 1.79
N ILE A 16 -5.71 1.49 1.25
CA ILE A 16 -4.44 1.61 0.50
C ILE A 16 -4.45 0.91 -0.87
N GLY A 17 -5.55 0.32 -1.32
CA GLY A 17 -5.55 -0.49 -2.55
C GLY A 17 -5.22 0.28 -3.82
N VAL A 18 -5.62 1.56 -3.90
CA VAL A 18 -5.25 2.46 -5.01
C VAL A 18 -3.75 2.74 -5.03
N PHE A 19 -3.16 2.93 -3.85
CA PHE A 19 -1.71 3.10 -3.72
C PHE A 19 -0.97 1.82 -4.12
N LEU A 20 -1.40 0.66 -3.61
CA LEU A 20 -0.80 -0.63 -3.97
C LEU A 20 -0.89 -0.92 -5.46
N LYS A 21 -2.02 -0.57 -6.11
CA LYS A 21 -2.16 -0.72 -7.56
C LYS A 21 -1.12 0.09 -8.33
N ALA A 22 -0.98 1.38 -8.01
CA ALA A 22 0.01 2.24 -8.63
C ALA A 22 1.45 1.77 -8.36
N PHE A 23 1.71 1.25 -7.15
CA PHE A 23 3.00 0.66 -6.80
C PHE A 23 3.34 -0.58 -7.63
N VAL A 24 2.39 -1.51 -7.79
CA VAL A 24 2.57 -2.71 -8.62
C VAL A 24 2.83 -2.34 -10.08
N GLU A 25 2.01 -1.47 -10.67
CA GLU A 25 2.19 -1.00 -12.05
C GLU A 25 3.57 -0.34 -12.26
N HIS A 26 4.07 0.34 -11.23
CA HIS A 26 5.39 0.95 -11.26
C HIS A 26 6.52 -0.09 -11.28
N LEU A 27 6.45 -1.12 -10.44
CA LEU A 27 7.44 -2.20 -10.41
C LEU A 27 7.46 -2.99 -11.73
N GLU A 28 6.28 -3.29 -12.28
CA GLU A 28 6.14 -3.97 -13.57
C GLU A 28 6.76 -3.17 -14.70
N THR A 29 6.59 -1.84 -14.69
CA THR A 29 7.19 -0.99 -15.71
C THR A 29 8.72 -0.93 -15.60
N ILE A 30 9.26 -0.83 -14.37
CA ILE A 30 10.72 -0.89 -14.16
C ILE A 30 11.25 -2.21 -14.74
N ALA A 31 10.64 -3.35 -14.39
CA ALA A 31 11.07 -4.66 -14.87
C ALA A 31 10.92 -4.82 -16.40
N GLY A 32 9.89 -4.21 -16.98
CA GLY A 32 9.62 -4.22 -18.42
C GLY A 32 10.55 -3.33 -19.25
N GLY A 33 11.33 -2.45 -18.63
CA GLY A 33 12.28 -1.58 -19.33
C GLY A 33 11.64 -0.52 -20.22
N ASP A 34 10.32 -0.30 -20.11
CA ASP A 34 9.69 0.87 -20.72
C ASP A 34 10.16 2.09 -19.92
N GLY A 35 10.88 3.01 -20.58
CA GLY A 35 11.55 4.14 -19.93
C GLY A 35 10.61 5.11 -19.22
N SER A 36 9.32 4.81 -19.14
CA SER A 36 8.32 5.60 -18.44
C SER A 36 7.10 4.76 -18.04
N VAL A 37 6.67 4.85 -16.77
CA VAL A 37 5.40 4.27 -16.28
C VAL A 37 4.27 5.18 -16.70
N LYS A 38 3.51 4.78 -17.71
CA LYS A 38 2.24 5.46 -18.05
C LYS A 38 1.15 4.90 -17.16
N LEU A 39 0.88 5.59 -16.05
CA LEU A 39 -0.29 5.30 -15.23
C LEU A 39 -1.56 5.49 -16.06
N LYS A 40 -2.61 4.71 -15.80
CA LYS A 40 -3.90 4.80 -16.52
C LYS A 40 -4.52 6.20 -16.52
N ASN A 41 -4.17 7.04 -15.54
CA ASN A 41 -4.59 8.45 -15.44
C ASN A 41 -3.78 9.41 -16.33
N GLY A 42 -2.93 8.91 -17.23
CA GLY A 42 -2.10 9.70 -18.14
C GLY A 42 -0.83 10.27 -17.51
N ARG A 43 -0.57 10.01 -16.21
CA ARG A 43 0.68 10.44 -15.56
C ARG A 43 1.82 9.52 -15.98
N ILE A 44 2.97 10.14 -16.22
CA ILE A 44 4.20 9.46 -16.58
C ILE A 44 5.12 9.45 -15.35
N LEU A 45 5.31 8.31 -14.69
CA LEU A 45 6.37 8.17 -13.69
C LEU A 45 7.66 7.80 -14.42
N GLN A 46 8.66 8.65 -14.31
CA GLN A 46 10.01 8.24 -14.69
C GLN A 46 10.43 7.09 -13.76
N PRO A 47 11.12 6.06 -14.26
CA PRO A 47 11.77 5.07 -13.41
C PRO A 47 12.89 5.77 -12.62
N ARG A 48 12.52 6.44 -11.53
CA ARG A 48 13.47 7.03 -10.58
C ARG A 48 13.96 5.90 -9.69
N HIS A 49 15.27 5.84 -9.44
CA HIS A 49 15.88 4.85 -8.55
C HIS A 49 15.42 4.97 -7.09
N PHE A 50 14.74 6.07 -6.72
CA PHE A 50 14.24 6.30 -5.37
C PHE A 50 12.90 7.04 -5.40
N MET A 51 11.95 6.58 -4.58
CA MET A 51 10.67 7.22 -4.36
C MET A 51 10.38 7.31 -2.85
N SER A 52 9.90 8.46 -2.40
CA SER A 52 9.52 8.68 -1.00
C SER A 52 8.09 9.17 -0.89
N TYR A 53 7.31 8.55 -0.01
CA TYR A 53 5.95 8.94 0.31
C TYR A 53 5.84 9.32 1.78
N SER A 54 5.28 10.49 2.06
CA SER A 54 4.88 10.86 3.42
C SER A 54 3.54 10.21 3.73
N ALA A 55 3.46 9.48 4.84
CA ALA A 55 2.29 8.71 5.23
C ALA A 55 2.02 8.79 6.73
N HIS A 56 0.81 8.41 7.14
CA HIS A 56 0.42 8.28 8.54
C HIS A 56 0.75 6.86 9.06
N ASP A 57 0.77 6.73 10.38
CA ASP A 57 0.96 5.46 11.10
C ASP A 57 -0.03 4.36 10.67
N ALA A 58 -1.29 4.74 10.40
CA ALA A 58 -2.29 3.83 9.85
C ALA A 58 -1.89 3.28 8.47
N HIS A 59 -1.44 4.14 7.54
CA HIS A 59 -0.99 3.70 6.22
C HIS A 59 0.23 2.77 6.30
N VAL A 60 1.19 3.07 7.19
CA VAL A 60 2.34 2.19 7.43
C VAL A 60 1.87 0.82 7.95
N SER A 61 0.91 0.81 8.87
CA SER A 61 0.32 -0.42 9.40
C SER A 61 -0.37 -1.23 8.30
N TYR A 62 -1.14 -0.57 7.43
CA TYR A 62 -1.79 -1.24 6.30
C TYR A 62 -0.79 -1.79 5.28
N ILE A 63 0.30 -1.07 4.99
CA ILE A 63 1.35 -1.56 4.08
C ILE A 63 2.01 -2.82 4.66
N LEU A 64 2.41 -2.77 5.94
CA LEU A 64 2.97 -3.94 6.62
C LEU A 64 1.96 -5.10 6.68
N GLY A 65 0.68 -4.79 6.87
CA GLY A 65 -0.41 -5.77 6.88
C GLY A 65 -0.65 -6.42 5.51
N ALA A 66 -0.67 -5.62 4.44
CA ALA A 66 -0.82 -6.09 3.06
C ALA A 66 0.35 -6.97 2.62
N MET A 67 1.56 -6.69 3.13
CA MET A 67 2.75 -7.51 2.91
C MET A 67 2.81 -8.73 3.84
N GLY A 68 1.88 -8.86 4.79
CA GLY A 68 1.80 -9.96 5.74
C GLY A 68 2.92 -9.96 6.80
N VAL A 69 3.57 -8.83 7.04
CA VAL A 69 4.72 -8.69 7.97
C VAL A 69 4.43 -7.82 9.19
N LEU A 70 3.18 -7.35 9.35
CA LEU A 70 2.78 -6.58 10.52
C LEU A 70 2.84 -7.46 11.79
N LYS A 71 3.73 -7.11 12.72
CA LYS A 71 3.68 -7.59 14.10
C LYS A 71 2.66 -6.73 14.86
N PHE A 72 1.92 -7.30 15.82
CA PHE A 72 0.84 -6.64 16.58
C PHE A 72 1.33 -5.48 17.46
N GLU A 73 1.87 -4.45 16.82
CA GLU A 73 2.62 -3.35 17.40
C GLU A 73 2.09 -2.05 16.79
N LYS A 74 1.98 -1.02 17.62
CA LYS A 74 1.63 0.31 17.14
C LYS A 74 2.82 0.87 16.36
N VAL A 75 2.58 1.41 15.16
CA VAL A 75 3.63 2.10 14.40
C VAL A 75 4.09 3.34 15.18
N PRO A 76 5.37 3.43 15.57
CA PRO A 76 5.89 4.56 16.32
C PRO A 76 6.09 5.80 15.43
N TYR A 77 6.25 6.96 16.08
CA TYR A 77 6.61 8.21 15.40
C TYR A 77 7.89 8.04 14.58
N ALA A 78 7.87 8.55 13.35
CA ALA A 78 8.95 8.41 12.35
C ALA A 78 9.27 6.95 11.97
N GLY A 79 8.29 6.05 12.10
CA GLY A 79 8.36 4.72 11.52
C GLY A 79 8.28 4.78 10.00
N ALA A 80 9.04 3.92 9.31
CA ALA A 80 9.11 3.93 7.85
C ALA A 80 9.24 2.51 7.28
N VAL A 81 8.63 2.29 6.11
CA VAL A 81 8.78 1.07 5.31
C VAL A 81 9.65 1.39 4.12
N LEU A 82 10.70 0.62 3.93
CA LEU A 82 11.58 0.67 2.78
C LEU A 82 11.35 -0.58 1.96
N LEU A 83 11.15 -0.40 0.66
CA LEU A 83 10.93 -1.46 -0.32
C LEU A 83 12.05 -1.37 -1.35
N ASP A 84 12.94 -2.36 -1.33
CA ASP A 84 14.07 -2.43 -2.26
C ASP A 84 13.75 -3.42 -3.37
N LEU A 85 13.75 -2.96 -4.62
CA LEU A 85 13.70 -3.84 -5.79
C LEU A 85 15.13 -4.11 -6.27
N ILE A 86 15.54 -5.38 -6.26
CA ILE A 86 16.85 -5.82 -6.74
C ILE A 86 16.64 -6.74 -7.94
N GLY A 87 17.45 -6.60 -8.97
CA GLY A 87 17.41 -7.54 -10.08
C GLY A 87 18.37 -7.14 -11.19
N PRO A 88 18.31 -7.83 -12.33
CA PRO A 88 19.12 -7.51 -13.50
C PRO A 88 18.69 -6.17 -14.13
N ASP A 89 19.53 -5.66 -15.03
CA ASP A 89 19.15 -4.55 -15.89
C ASP A 89 17.88 -4.91 -16.68
N PRO A 90 16.87 -4.03 -16.71
CA PRO A 90 15.66 -4.27 -17.48
C PRO A 90 15.94 -4.19 -19.00
N PRO A 91 15.15 -4.88 -19.84
CA PRO A 91 13.99 -5.69 -19.47
C PRO A 91 14.36 -7.07 -18.93
N SER A 92 13.62 -7.56 -17.94
CA SER A 92 13.71 -8.95 -17.47
C SER A 92 12.37 -9.46 -16.95
N SER A 93 12.26 -10.78 -16.78
CA SER A 93 11.04 -11.37 -16.21
C SER A 93 10.90 -11.02 -14.73
N LEU A 94 9.66 -10.85 -14.25
CA LEU A 94 9.37 -10.48 -12.87
C LEU A 94 9.99 -11.46 -11.85
N GLY A 95 10.09 -12.76 -12.19
CA GLY A 95 10.71 -13.77 -11.31
C GLY A 95 12.22 -13.59 -11.11
N ASN A 96 12.90 -12.82 -11.96
CA ASN A 96 14.32 -12.50 -11.82
C ASN A 96 14.58 -11.33 -10.85
N TYR A 97 13.54 -10.56 -10.51
CA TYR A 97 13.63 -9.50 -9.53
C TYR A 97 13.28 -10.01 -8.13
N ARG A 98 13.87 -9.38 -7.11
CA ARG A 98 13.64 -9.63 -5.69
C ARG A 98 13.14 -8.36 -5.03
N LEU A 99 12.04 -8.46 -4.29
CA LEU A 99 11.55 -7.38 -3.44
C LEU A 99 11.92 -7.69 -1.99
N ARG A 100 12.60 -6.74 -1.35
CA ARG A 100 12.89 -6.78 0.09
C ARG A 100 12.06 -5.72 0.79
N ILE A 101 11.64 -6.04 2.00
CA ILE A 101 10.97 -5.11 2.90
C ILE A 101 11.83 -4.91 4.14
N ARG A 102 12.12 -3.65 4.46
CA ARG A 102 12.77 -3.25 5.69
C ARG A 102 11.87 -2.29 6.44
N TYR A 103 11.72 -2.52 7.73
CA TYR A 103 10.91 -1.68 8.60
C TYR A 103 11.77 -0.98 9.64
N LYS A 104 11.73 0.35 9.62
CA LYS A 104 12.37 1.23 10.60
C LYS A 104 11.38 1.54 11.72
N GLN A 105 11.69 1.12 12.93
CA GLN A 105 10.83 1.21 14.11
C GLN A 105 10.96 2.56 14.83
N GLY A 106 10.67 3.64 14.11
CA GLY A 106 10.61 4.98 14.69
C GLY A 106 11.94 5.71 14.69
N TYR A 107 11.96 6.92 15.24
CA TYR A 107 13.09 7.85 15.14
C TYR A 107 14.44 7.26 15.59
N SER A 108 14.47 6.57 16.73
CA SER A 108 15.69 6.01 17.33
C SER A 108 16.27 4.80 16.62
N ASP A 109 15.48 4.12 15.78
CA ASP A 109 15.98 3.03 14.94
C ASP A 109 16.56 3.63 13.67
N GLU A 110 17.89 3.69 13.54
CA GLU A 110 18.56 4.29 12.38
C GLU A 110 18.69 3.33 11.19
N ILE A 111 18.60 2.02 11.43
CA ILE A 111 18.99 0.99 10.45
C ILE A 111 17.75 0.29 9.88
N GLY A 112 16.77 -0.03 10.73
CA GLY A 112 15.62 -0.86 10.38
C GLY A 112 15.94 -2.36 10.31
N GLU A 113 14.88 -3.16 10.33
CA GLU A 113 14.94 -4.63 10.30
C GLU A 113 14.33 -5.15 9.00
N TYR A 114 15.03 -6.05 8.30
CA TYR A 114 14.44 -6.77 7.18
C TYR A 114 13.36 -7.75 7.68
N ARG A 115 12.25 -7.88 6.95
CA ARG A 115 11.16 -8.79 7.32
C ARG A 115 10.99 -9.89 6.28
N THR A 116 10.75 -11.11 6.74
CA THR A 116 10.45 -12.26 5.88
C THR A 116 9.06 -12.10 5.29
N LEU A 117 8.95 -12.10 3.96
CA LEU A 117 7.65 -12.07 3.29
C LEU A 117 7.00 -13.47 3.34
N PRO A 118 5.73 -13.60 3.73
CA PRO A 118 5.05 -14.90 3.81
C PRO A 118 5.00 -15.66 2.49
N SER A 119 5.04 -14.96 1.36
CA SER A 119 5.11 -15.56 0.01
C SER A 119 6.39 -16.37 -0.23
N CYS A 120 7.40 -16.20 0.62
CA CYS A 120 8.73 -16.80 0.49
C CYS A 120 9.22 -17.41 1.81
N PRO A 121 8.57 -18.48 2.31
CA PRO A 121 8.96 -19.11 3.56
C PRO A 121 10.36 -19.71 3.44
N GLY A 122 11.19 -19.51 4.48
CA GLY A 122 12.53 -20.09 4.56
C GLY A 122 13.62 -19.38 3.75
N GLN A 123 13.31 -18.26 3.08
CA GLN A 123 14.34 -17.37 2.53
C GLN A 123 14.81 -16.38 3.60
N GLU A 124 16.12 -16.10 3.63
CA GLU A 124 16.66 -15.03 4.45
C GLU A 124 16.07 -13.68 4.04
N GLU A 125 15.77 -12.83 5.01
CA GLU A 125 15.04 -11.58 4.78
C GLU A 125 15.82 -10.60 3.88
N ILE A 126 17.16 -10.69 3.92
CA ILE A 126 18.07 -9.85 3.14
C ILE A 126 18.15 -10.25 1.66
N GLU A 127 17.80 -11.49 1.32
CA GLU A 127 17.78 -12.01 -0.06
C GLU A 127 16.50 -11.56 -0.80
N GLY A 128 15.43 -11.31 -0.05
CA GLY A 128 14.15 -10.89 -0.59
C GLY A 128 13.38 -11.98 -1.32
N CYS A 129 12.16 -11.65 -1.73
CA CYS A 129 11.22 -12.58 -2.34
C CYS A 129 11.09 -12.30 -3.85
N PRO A 130 11.02 -13.32 -4.74
CA PRO A 130 10.73 -13.12 -6.15
C PRO A 130 9.53 -12.21 -6.37
N LEU A 131 9.69 -11.17 -7.20
CA LEU A 131 8.70 -10.12 -7.36
C LEU A 131 7.35 -10.71 -7.82
N ASN A 132 7.35 -11.67 -8.75
CA ASN A 132 6.12 -12.33 -9.20
C ASN A 132 5.28 -12.95 -8.06
N LEU A 133 5.93 -13.54 -7.05
CA LEU A 133 5.24 -14.13 -5.89
C LEU A 133 4.68 -13.05 -4.96
N VAL A 134 5.39 -11.92 -4.83
CA VAL A 134 4.89 -10.79 -4.03
C VAL A 134 3.70 -10.12 -4.72
N LEU A 135 3.76 -9.91 -6.04
CA LEU A 135 2.66 -9.32 -6.80
C LEU A 135 1.41 -10.20 -6.72
N GLN A 136 1.55 -11.52 -6.82
CA GLN A 136 0.45 -12.45 -6.63
C GLN A 136 -0.17 -12.37 -5.22
N HIS A 137 0.66 -12.19 -4.19
CA HIS A 137 0.17 -11.99 -2.82
C HIS A 137 -0.59 -10.67 -2.64
N LEU A 138 -0.18 -9.62 -3.34
CA LEU A 138 -0.80 -8.30 -3.24
C LEU A 138 -2.11 -8.18 -4.02
N GLU A 139 -2.35 -9.07 -4.99
CA GLU A 139 -3.52 -9.05 -5.88
C GLU A 139 -4.87 -8.79 -5.18
N PRO A 140 -5.20 -9.46 -4.04
CA PRO A 140 -6.48 -9.25 -3.35
C PRO A 140 -6.68 -7.84 -2.79
N PHE A 141 -5.60 -7.09 -2.58
CA PHE A 141 -5.63 -5.74 -2.00
C PHE A 141 -5.65 -4.64 -3.06
N LEU A 142 -5.48 -4.96 -4.34
CA LEU A 142 -5.41 -3.96 -5.40
C LEU A 142 -6.79 -3.37 -5.67
N LEU A 143 -6.85 -2.06 -5.89
CA LEU A 143 -8.09 -1.36 -6.18
C LEU A 143 -7.86 -0.28 -7.24
N ASP A 144 -8.63 -0.30 -8.33
CA ASP A 144 -8.58 0.75 -9.33
C ASP A 144 -9.24 2.05 -8.79
N ALA A 145 -8.74 3.21 -9.20
CA ALA A 145 -9.25 4.50 -8.72
C ALA A 145 -10.74 4.72 -9.03
N GLU A 146 -11.23 4.22 -10.16
CA GLU A 146 -12.65 4.28 -10.54
C GLU A 146 -13.52 3.38 -9.66
N GLU A 147 -13.02 2.20 -9.30
CA GLU A 147 -13.71 1.27 -8.40
C GLU A 147 -13.75 1.84 -6.98
N TYR A 148 -12.63 2.39 -6.50
CA TYR A 148 -12.56 3.13 -5.24
C TYR A 148 -13.59 4.28 -5.20
N PHE A 149 -13.68 5.08 -6.26
CA PHE A 149 -14.64 6.18 -6.33
C PHE A 149 -16.09 5.69 -6.20
N LYS A 150 -16.45 4.58 -6.85
CA LYS A 150 -17.78 3.97 -6.73
C LYS A 150 -18.05 3.51 -5.30
N LEU A 151 -17.12 2.76 -4.70
CA LEU A 151 -17.23 2.27 -3.32
C LEU A 151 -17.44 3.44 -2.34
N CYS A 152 -16.63 4.49 -2.43
CA CYS A 152 -16.77 5.65 -1.56
C CYS A 152 -18.08 6.44 -1.79
N SER A 153 -18.58 6.49 -3.02
CA SER A 153 -19.85 7.15 -3.33
C SER A 153 -21.04 6.38 -2.76
N GLU A 154 -21.07 5.05 -2.90
CA GLU A 154 -22.13 4.19 -2.34
C GLU A 154 -22.17 4.20 -0.81
N LEU A 155 -20.99 4.23 -0.17
CA LEU A 155 -20.88 4.42 1.28
C LEU A 155 -21.47 5.77 1.73
N SER A 156 -21.31 6.83 0.94
CA SER A 156 -21.87 8.15 1.27
C SER A 156 -23.40 8.20 1.14
N HIS A 157 -23.97 7.53 0.15
CA HIS A 157 -25.43 7.49 -0.09
C HIS A 157 -26.19 6.70 0.98
N ASN A 158 -25.61 5.59 1.46
CA ASN A 158 -26.23 4.78 2.51
C ASN A 158 -26.22 5.46 3.91
N VAL A 159 -25.34 6.43 4.13
CA VAL A 159 -25.33 7.22 5.38
C VAL A 159 -26.47 8.24 5.39
N THR A 160 -26.80 8.84 4.24
CA THR A 160 -27.91 9.80 4.13
C THR A 160 -29.29 9.18 4.35
N ASP A 161 -29.54 7.96 3.90
CA ASP A 161 -30.85 7.31 4.07
C ASP A 161 -31.12 6.77 5.49
N SER A 162 -30.09 6.69 6.35
CA SER A 162 -30.22 6.24 7.74
C SER A 162 -30.46 7.38 8.76
N SER A 163 -30.49 8.63 8.29
CA SER A 163 -30.42 9.80 9.17
C SER A 163 -31.75 10.29 9.77
N ASN A 164 -32.84 9.52 9.66
CA ASN A 164 -34.13 9.86 10.26
C ASN A 164 -34.40 9.26 11.65
N ASP A 165 -33.57 8.36 12.18
CA ASP A 165 -33.78 7.79 13.52
C ASP A 165 -32.48 7.76 14.34
N LEU A 166 -32.32 8.76 15.19
CA LEU A 166 -31.50 8.89 16.42
C LEU A 166 -30.81 10.27 16.49
N GLN A 167 -31.57 11.26 16.96
CA GLN A 167 -31.00 12.44 17.61
C GLN A 167 -30.59 12.06 19.04
N GLY A 168 -29.29 11.82 19.24
CA GLY A 168 -28.75 11.66 20.59
C GLY A 168 -27.29 11.22 20.58
N ALA A 169 -26.39 12.12 21.00
CA ALA A 169 -24.94 11.93 21.17
C ALA A 169 -24.11 11.77 19.88
N ARG A 170 -23.73 12.91 19.27
CA ARG A 170 -22.65 13.00 18.27
C ARG A 170 -21.30 13.17 18.97
N PRO A 171 -20.31 12.28 18.77
CA PRO A 171 -18.93 12.69 18.58
C PRO A 171 -18.79 13.21 17.15
N ASN A 172 -18.34 14.45 17.00
CA ASN A 172 -18.16 15.13 15.71
C ASN A 172 -16.92 14.58 14.97
N TRP A 173 -17.02 13.37 14.42
CA TRP A 173 -16.05 12.85 13.47
C TRP A 173 -16.79 12.76 12.14
N ARG A 174 -16.64 13.80 11.31
CA ARG A 174 -16.93 13.65 9.88
C ARG A 174 -16.05 12.47 9.41
N LEU A 175 -16.68 11.42 8.88
CA LEU A 175 -15.97 10.40 8.11
C LEU A 175 -15.27 11.13 6.97
N VAL A 176 -13.98 11.40 7.15
CA VAL A 176 -13.16 11.97 6.10
C VAL A 176 -12.34 10.82 5.52
N CYS A 177 -12.77 10.32 4.36
CA CYS A 177 -11.95 9.50 3.49
C CYS A 177 -10.81 10.37 2.94
N PHE A 178 -9.78 10.63 3.75
CA PHE A 178 -8.54 11.26 3.30
C PHE A 178 -7.52 10.17 2.95
N ALA A 179 -7.62 9.60 1.76
CA ALA A 179 -6.47 9.00 1.10
C ALA A 179 -5.70 10.10 0.34
N CYS A 180 -5.15 11.08 1.06
CA CYS A 180 -4.18 12.01 0.48
C CYS A 180 -2.78 11.42 0.64
N VAL A 181 -2.40 10.51 -0.27
CA VAL A 181 -0.98 10.21 -0.51
C VAL A 181 -0.45 11.33 -1.40
N PHE A 182 0.28 12.28 -0.79
CA PHE A 182 0.94 13.35 -1.53
C PHE A 182 2.11 12.76 -2.32
N PHE A 183 1.98 12.71 -3.64
CA PHE A 183 3.13 12.60 -4.54
C PHE A 183 3.86 13.94 -4.52
N LEU A 184 4.86 14.09 -3.66
CA LEU A 184 5.80 15.21 -3.77
C LEU A 184 6.75 14.91 -4.94
N CYS A 185 6.35 15.32 -6.14
CA CYS A 185 7.31 15.55 -7.21
C CYS A 185 8.11 16.82 -6.86
N SER A 186 9.34 16.66 -6.40
CA SER A 186 10.33 17.74 -6.49
C SER A 186 11.10 17.60 -7.80
N ASN A 187 11.00 18.69 -8.58
CA ASN A 187 11.60 19.06 -9.87
C ASN A 187 12.52 18.02 -10.50
#